data_AF-A0A2V8L727-F1
#
_entry.id   AF-A0A2V8L727-F1
#
_cell.length_a   1.000
_cell.length_b   1.000
_cell.length_c   1.000
_cell.angle_alpha   90.00
_cell.angle_beta   90.00
_cell.angle_gamma   90.00
#
_symmetry.space_group_name_H-M   'P 1'
#
loop_
_entity.id
_entity.type
_entity.pdbx_description
1 polymer ?
#
loop_
_entity_poly.entity_id
_entity_poly.type
_entity_poly.pdbx_seq_one_letter_code
_entity_poly.pdbx_strand_id
1 'polypeptide(L)'
;MTVTGAEAVPAVSVKVSDKPAVIPHFAEGAGWNTKIELVNTTEDRMNGEMHFLSPGSSSEPGSLVEVGVAGSFASVIEYDIPPRSAQT
;
A
#
# COMPACT_ATOMS: atom_id res chain seq x y z
N MET A 1 30.33 6.24 -19.75
CA MET A 1 30.02 6.76 -18.40
C MET A 1 28.69 6.15 -17.99
N THR A 2 28.73 5.00 -17.34
CA THR A 2 27.54 4.29 -16.86
C THR A 2 27.23 4.80 -15.47
N VAL A 3 26.11 5.52 -15.33
CA VAL A 3 25.52 5.82 -14.02
C VAL A 3 24.46 4.75 -13.79
N THR A 4 24.79 3.77 -12.97
CA THR A 4 23.83 2.80 -12.44
C THR A 4 22.92 3.57 -11.48
N GLY A 5 21.74 3.96 -11.94
CA GLY A 5 20.73 4.56 -11.08
C GLY A 5 20.23 3.51 -10.11
N ALA A 6 20.63 3.59 -8.85
CA ALA A 6 19.90 2.93 -7.78
C ALA A 6 18.56 3.66 -7.65
N GLU A 7 17.48 3.03 -8.11
CA GLU A 7 16.12 3.50 -7.89
C GLU A 7 15.86 3.46 -6.38
N ALA A 8 15.78 4.64 -5.75
CA ALA A 8 15.43 4.75 -4.35
C ALA A 8 13.94 4.42 -4.22
N VAL A 9 13.62 3.21 -3.75
CA VAL A 9 12.25 2.86 -3.38
C VAL A 9 11.91 3.67 -2.11
N PRO A 10 10.91 4.56 -2.13
CA PRO A 10 10.49 5.26 -0.93
C PRO A 10 9.93 4.26 0.09
N ALA A 11 10.71 3.95 1.12
CA ALA A 11 10.25 3.12 2.23
C ALA A 11 9.56 4.01 3.27
N VAL A 12 8.25 3.83 3.44
CA VAL A 12 7.53 4.40 4.58
C VAL A 12 7.64 3.42 5.73
N SER A 13 8.48 3.73 6.72
CA SER A 13 8.54 2.94 7.97
C SER A 13 7.31 3.22 8.81
N VAL A 14 6.31 2.35 8.69
CA VAL A 14 5.13 2.39 9.54
C VAL A 14 5.43 1.61 10.82
N LYS A 15 5.24 2.27 11.97
CA LYS A 15 5.34 1.59 13.26
C LYS A 15 4.09 0.72 13.44
N VAL A 16 4.28 -0.59 13.59
CA VAL A 16 3.16 -1.52 13.87
C VAL A 16 2.42 -1.01 15.11
N SER A 17 1.14 -0.72 14.92
CA SER A 17 0.22 -0.27 15.94
C SER A 17 -1.19 -0.68 15.52
N ASP A 18 -2.14 -0.65 16.43
CA ASP A 18 -3.54 -0.93 16.12
C ASP A 18 -4.22 0.24 15.35
N LYS A 19 -3.43 1.21 14.87
CA LYS A 19 -3.90 2.33 14.06
C LYS A 19 -3.61 2.07 12.58
N PRO A 20 -4.53 2.46 11.70
CA PRO A 20 -4.29 2.41 10.26
C PRO A 20 -3.02 3.16 9.87
N ALA A 21 -2.23 2.54 9.00
CA ALA A 21 -1.15 3.19 8.29
C ALA A 21 -1.71 3.93 7.08
N VAL A 22 -1.21 5.14 6.80
CA VAL A 22 -1.65 5.92 5.63
C VAL A 22 -0.48 6.08 4.67
N ILE A 23 -0.67 5.59 3.44
CA ILE A 23 0.21 5.88 2.30
C ILE A 23 -0.45 7.05 1.56
N PRO A 24 0.12 8.27 1.60
CA PRO A 24 -0.61 9.47 1.22
C PRO A 24 -0.88 9.58 -0.29
N HIS A 25 -0.08 8.91 -1.13
CA HIS A 25 -0.24 8.96 -2.58
C HIS A 25 0.15 7.61 -3.19
N PHE A 26 -0.60 7.21 -4.23
CA PHE A 26 -0.26 6.10 -5.11
C PHE A 26 -0.43 6.57 -6.56
N ALA A 27 0.29 5.96 -7.49
CA ALA A 27 0.17 6.19 -8.92
C ALA A 27 -0.49 5.00 -9.61
N GLU A 28 -1.43 5.29 -10.49
CA GLU A 28 -2.11 4.31 -11.34
C GLU A 28 -2.39 4.94 -12.72
N GLY A 29 -2.06 4.20 -13.78
CA GLY A 29 -2.33 4.62 -15.15
C GLY A 29 -1.22 5.46 -15.78
N ALA A 30 -1.40 5.86 -17.04
CA ALA A 30 -0.42 6.63 -17.82
C ALA A 30 1.01 6.02 -17.85
N GLY A 31 1.11 4.68 -17.73
CA GLY A 31 2.38 3.95 -17.68
C GLY A 31 3.01 3.82 -16.29
N TRP A 32 2.41 4.41 -15.26
CA TRP A 32 2.84 4.28 -13.86
C TRP A 32 2.01 3.24 -13.13
N ASN A 33 2.67 2.50 -12.24
CA ASN A 33 2.03 1.61 -11.29
C ASN A 33 2.64 1.80 -9.90
N THR A 34 1.87 1.42 -8.88
CA THR A 34 2.35 1.34 -7.50
C THR A 34 2.50 -0.12 -7.13
N LYS A 35 3.65 -0.48 -6.54
CA LYS A 35 3.82 -1.78 -5.89
C LYS A 35 3.80 -1.57 -4.38
N ILE A 36 3.00 -2.37 -3.69
CA ILE A 36 2.91 -2.35 -2.23
C ILE A 36 3.44 -3.70 -1.74
N GLU A 37 4.43 -3.66 -0.85
CA GLU A 37 4.95 -4.85 -0.20
C GLU A 37 4.65 -4.75 1.28
N LEU A 38 3.81 -5.67 1.76
CA LEU A 38 3.48 -5.74 3.18
C LEU A 38 4.35 -6.81 3.83
N VAL A 39 5.13 -6.41 4.83
CA VAL A 39 6.10 -7.28 5.50
C VAL A 39 5.72 -7.44 6.97
N ASN A 40 5.51 -8.69 7.37
CA ASN A 40 5.33 -9.05 8.77
C ASN A 40 6.68 -9.46 9.37
N THR A 41 7.23 -8.61 10.23
CA THR A 41 8.51 -8.86 10.91
C THR A 41 8.36 -9.49 12.30
N THR A 42 7.14 -9.76 12.76
CA THR A 42 6.84 -10.29 14.10
C THR A 42 6.64 -11.81 14.06
N GLU A 43 6.39 -12.39 15.25
CA GLU A 43 6.05 -13.81 15.44
C GLU A 43 4.54 -14.08 15.37
N ASP A 44 3.72 -13.02 15.32
CA ASP A 44 2.26 -13.12 15.28
C ASP A 44 1.76 -12.89 13.85
N ARG A 45 0.64 -13.53 13.49
CA ARG A 45 -0.01 -13.31 12.19
C ARG A 45 -0.56 -11.87 12.09
N MET A 46 -0.35 -11.23 10.93
CA MET A 46 -0.90 -9.90 10.63
C MET A 46 -1.96 -10.03 9.54
N ASN A 47 -3.19 -9.63 9.83
CA ASN A 47 -4.27 -9.58 8.85
C ASN A 47 -5.02 -8.24 8.94
N GLY A 48 -5.75 -7.91 7.88
CA GLY A 48 -6.52 -6.69 7.80
C GLY A 48 -6.88 -6.33 6.36
N GLU A 49 -7.24 -5.07 6.17
CA GLU A 49 -7.69 -4.55 4.89
C GLU A 49 -6.89 -3.31 4.50
N MET A 50 -6.59 -3.20 3.22
CA MET A 50 -6.08 -1.98 2.58
C MET A 50 -7.20 -1.31 1.81
N HIS A 51 -7.45 -0.04 2.11
CA HIS A 51 -8.54 0.75 1.53
C HIS A 51 -7.94 1.81 0.60
N PHE A 52 -8.47 1.89 -0.63
CA PHE A 52 -8.12 2.96 -1.56
C PHE A 52 -9.16 4.08 -1.44
N LEU A 53 -8.70 5.24 -1.04
CA LEU A 53 -9.56 6.40 -0.77
C LEU A 53 -9.20 7.55 -1.70
N SER A 54 -10.21 8.32 -2.11
CA SER A 54 -9.99 9.64 -2.69
C SER A 54 -9.38 10.58 -1.64
N PRO A 55 -8.68 11.66 -2.04
CA PRO A 55 -8.01 12.57 -1.10
C PRO A 55 -8.93 13.27 -0.08
N GLY A 56 -10.25 13.25 -0.31
CA GLY A 56 -11.21 14.01 0.48
C GLY A 56 -10.97 15.53 0.37
N SER A 57 -11.40 16.27 1.38
CA SER A 57 -11.19 17.70 1.53
C SER A 57 -11.01 18.08 3.00
N SER A 58 -10.84 19.38 3.30
CA SER A 58 -10.80 19.89 4.67
C SER A 58 -12.10 19.69 5.45
N SER A 59 -13.21 19.39 4.76
CA SER A 59 -14.55 19.32 5.33
C SER A 59 -15.25 17.99 5.10
N GLU A 60 -14.72 17.14 4.23
CA GLU A 60 -15.31 15.85 3.85
C GLU A 60 -14.22 14.78 3.77
N PRO A 61 -14.42 13.60 4.37
CA PRO A 61 -13.46 12.51 4.24
C PRO A 61 -13.42 11.96 2.80
N GLY A 62 -12.31 11.31 2.47
CA GLY A 62 -12.19 10.54 1.24
C GLY A 62 -13.24 9.43 1.15
N SER A 63 -13.68 9.12 -0.06
CA SER A 63 -14.57 7.98 -0.36
C SER A 63 -13.76 6.86 -1.02
N LEU A 64 -14.24 5.62 -0.90
CA LEU A 64 -13.62 4.48 -1.57
C LEU A 64 -13.55 4.70 -3.09
N VAL A 65 -12.40 4.41 -3.68
CA VAL A 65 -12.15 4.51 -5.13
C VAL A 65 -11.70 3.16 -5.67
N GLU A 66 -12.28 2.73 -6.79
CA GLU A 66 -11.80 1.53 -7.48
C GLU A 66 -10.47 1.82 -8.18
N VAL A 67 -9.51 0.95 -7.94
CA VAL A 67 -8.19 0.98 -8.55
C VAL A 67 -7.87 -0.38 -9.17
N GLY A 68 -7.08 -0.39 -10.22
CA GLY A 68 -6.57 -1.58 -10.87
C GLY A 68 -5.55 -2.30 -9.97
N VAL A 69 -5.91 -3.46 -9.45
CA VAL A 69 -5.06 -4.32 -8.62
C VAL A 69 -4.93 -5.70 -9.27
N ALA A 70 -3.70 -6.11 -9.58
CA ALA A 70 -3.37 -7.44 -10.10
C ALA A 70 -4.26 -7.92 -11.28
N GLY A 71 -4.70 -7.00 -12.15
CA GLY A 71 -5.55 -7.30 -13.30
C GLY A 71 -7.06 -7.31 -13.02
N SER A 72 -7.47 -6.96 -11.80
CA SER A 72 -8.86 -6.72 -11.40
C SER A 72 -9.04 -5.26 -10.92
N PHE A 73 -10.28 -4.84 -10.66
CA PHE A 73 -10.56 -3.56 -10.00
C PHE A 73 -11.09 -3.81 -8.60
N ALA A 74 -10.60 -3.06 -7.62
CA ALA A 74 -11.04 -3.14 -6.23
C ALA A 74 -10.80 -1.81 -5.51
N SER A 75 -11.61 -1.53 -4.49
CA SER A 75 -11.39 -0.41 -3.57
C SER A 75 -10.92 -0.85 -2.18
N VAL A 76 -11.05 -2.15 -1.88
CA VAL A 76 -10.60 -2.80 -0.66
C VAL A 76 -9.88 -4.10 -1.00
N ILE A 77 -8.73 -4.33 -0.40
CA ILE A 77 -7.93 -5.55 -0.54
C ILE A 77 -7.66 -6.14 0.85
N GLU A 78 -8.05 -7.39 1.07
CA GLU A 78 -7.68 -8.11 2.29
C GLU A 78 -6.24 -8.62 2.20
N TYR A 79 -5.54 -8.61 3.34
CA TYR A 79 -4.23 -9.25 3.49
C TYR A 79 -4.22 -10.21 4.69
N ASP A 80 -3.49 -11.31 4.55
CA ASP A 80 -3.21 -12.26 5.64
C ASP A 80 -1.75 -12.71 5.53
N ILE A 81 -0.89 -12.10 6.37
CA ILE A 81 0.55 -12.24 6.31
C ILE A 81 1.01 -13.10 7.49
N PRO A 82 1.47 -14.34 7.23
CA PRO A 82 2.05 -15.19 8.27
C PRO A 82 3.23 -14.52 8.98
N PRO A 83 3.58 -15.00 10.19
CA PRO A 83 4.80 -14.58 10.88
C PRO A 83 6.02 -14.63 9.97
N ARG A 84 6.91 -13.64 10.08
CA ARG A 84 8.18 -13.58 9.34
C ARG A 84 8.05 -13.71 7.80
N SER A 85 6.96 -13.22 7.23
CA SER A 85 6.64 -13.35 5.80
C SER A 85 6.27 -12.01 5.15
N ALA A 86 6.01 -12.02 3.85
CA ALA A 86 5.54 -10.87 3.08
C ALA A 86 4.48 -11.25 2.04
N GLN A 87 3.67 -10.27 1.64
CA GLN A 87 2.68 -10.36 0.57
C GLN A 87 2.80 -9.13 -0.36
N THR A 88 2.50 -9.33 -1.65
CA THR A 88 2.59 -8.31 -2.71
C THR A 88 1.37 -8.36 -3.61
#